data_AF-A0A251WDA5-F1
#
_entry.id   AF-A0A251WDA5-F1
#
_cell.length_a   1.000
_cell.length_b   1.000
_cell.length_c   1.000
_cell.angle_alpha   90.00
_cell.angle_beta   90.00
_cell.angle_gamma   90.00
#
_symmetry.space_group_name_H-M   'P 1'
#
loop_
_entity.id
_entity.type
_entity.pdbx_description
1 polymer ?
#
loop_
_entity_poly.entity_id
_entity_poly.type
_entity_poly.pdbx_seq_one_letter_code
_entity_poly.pdbx_strand_id
1 'polypeptide(L)'
;MTSGPEFSAKAVVGTVKGPGDNGNQYVFITSNNHHVKIGEYVYYQVNQANKTLQILGKISELRLIEHLPDRIFADTEISPQAIAALVGFTDTNPEIYQVSVDVIGYFQKGLGFMNPRRAPNPGARVFLADDAMLQDILNKKQPGEIGAALIGSVLLREQGAVQIALDVKELVSTHMAILAGTGSGKSYTAGVLIEELIAPNNRAAVLIFDPHGEYGTLQELQTHEKFRGEDGYQPEVKVLTPDDIRIRMSSLDYYDLLTLLPGMSERQQAILNKAFRILNKHRKGEFRWGVQDLIAAVNEADTQMDDEGNEKKGSSAPALEWKLEALERSKYFHTFEHSVAPRDLFRPGQVTVLQMNEISQEEQQVICAAVLRQTNQARMNTHRQLTDRGDENYLPYPVFILLEEAHRFAPAHEPSRCKMILRTILSEGRKFGLGVGLITQRPGKIDSDVLSQCMSQFIMRIINPVDQDSLKYGVEAAGRDLLKELPALTKGQVIVSGACVNTPVLCQVRKRHTQHGGETMDAPNEWQKYFQQHHQAARILQDAPVAIPTTRSTTEPRSTTNGVRKRSRSVD
;
A
#
# COMPACT_ATOMS: atom_id res chain seq x y z
N MET A 1 -16.19 -48.11 26.58
CA MET A 1 -16.77 -47.42 25.42
C MET A 1 -16.63 -45.94 25.67
N THR A 2 -15.54 -45.37 25.17
CA THR A 2 -15.18 -43.95 25.32
C THR A 2 -16.03 -43.12 24.38
N SER A 3 -16.80 -42.21 24.95
CA SER A 3 -17.59 -41.17 24.29
C SER A 3 -16.71 -40.35 23.33
N GLY A 4 -17.06 -40.36 22.04
CA GLY A 4 -16.49 -39.45 21.06
C GLY A 4 -16.93 -38.00 21.32
N PRO A 5 -16.25 -37.02 20.72
CA PRO A 5 -16.53 -35.60 20.95
C PRO A 5 -17.92 -35.25 20.41
N GLU A 6 -18.75 -34.65 21.26
CA GLU A 6 -20.03 -34.05 20.89
C GLU A 6 -19.78 -32.90 19.89
N PHE A 7 -20.27 -33.07 18.66
CA PHE A 7 -20.38 -31.98 17.70
C PHE A 7 -21.41 -30.97 18.24
N SER A 8 -20.96 -29.76 18.54
CA SER A 8 -21.81 -28.60 18.85
C SER A 8 -22.99 -28.52 17.88
N ALA A 9 -24.22 -28.45 18.42
CA ALA A 9 -25.44 -28.35 17.65
C ALA A 9 -25.41 -27.07 16.79
N LYS A 10 -25.26 -27.22 15.48
CA LYS A 10 -25.19 -26.12 14.50
C LYS A 10 -26.40 -25.19 14.65
N ALA A 11 -26.16 -23.94 15.04
CA ALA A 11 -27.21 -22.95 15.29
C ALA A 11 -27.95 -22.61 13.99
N VAL A 12 -29.21 -23.06 13.90
CA VAL A 12 -30.14 -22.66 12.83
C VAL A 12 -30.52 -21.21 13.09
N VAL A 13 -30.30 -20.35 12.10
CA VAL A 13 -30.59 -18.90 12.20
C VAL A 13 -31.88 -18.50 11.51
N GLY A 14 -32.47 -19.38 10.70
CA GLY A 14 -33.76 -19.13 10.06
C GLY A 14 -34.14 -20.16 9.00
N THR A 15 -35.22 -19.86 8.29
CA THR A 15 -35.81 -20.75 7.28
C THR A 15 -36.01 -20.02 5.96
N VAL A 16 -35.60 -20.64 4.85
CA VAL A 16 -35.70 -20.05 3.50
C VAL A 16 -37.15 -19.80 3.13
N LYS A 17 -37.45 -18.57 2.71
CA LYS A 17 -38.76 -18.15 2.16
C LYS A 17 -38.83 -18.40 0.65
N GLY A 18 -37.74 -18.11 -0.06
CA GLY A 18 -37.70 -18.23 -1.52
C GLY A 18 -36.50 -17.49 -2.14
N PRO A 19 -36.51 -17.28 -3.47
CA PRO A 19 -35.49 -16.48 -4.15
C PRO A 19 -35.56 -15.01 -3.72
N GLY A 20 -34.44 -14.31 -3.81
CA GLY A 20 -34.35 -12.86 -3.61
C GLY A 20 -34.66 -12.08 -4.89
N ASP A 21 -34.38 -10.78 -4.85
CA ASP A 21 -34.65 -9.86 -5.98
C ASP A 21 -33.68 -10.08 -7.14
N ASN A 22 -32.48 -10.60 -6.83
CA ASN A 22 -31.43 -10.91 -7.80
C ASN A 22 -31.29 -12.42 -8.05
N GLY A 23 -30.86 -12.80 -9.26
CA GLY A 23 -30.75 -14.21 -9.67
C GLY A 23 -29.74 -15.07 -8.89
N ASN A 24 -28.88 -14.46 -8.06
CA ASN A 24 -27.91 -15.16 -7.20
C ASN A 24 -28.15 -14.89 -5.70
N GLN A 25 -29.39 -14.58 -5.34
CA GLN A 25 -29.79 -14.24 -3.98
C GLN A 25 -30.96 -15.12 -3.54
N TYR A 26 -31.02 -15.41 -2.24
CA TYR A 26 -32.20 -16.00 -1.62
C TYR A 26 -32.55 -15.24 -0.35
N VAL A 27 -33.78 -15.46 0.11
CA VAL A 27 -34.32 -14.81 1.29
C VAL A 27 -34.70 -15.84 2.33
N PHE A 28 -34.36 -15.59 3.58
CA PHE A 28 -34.82 -16.39 4.73
C PHE A 28 -35.49 -15.51 5.78
N ILE A 29 -36.27 -16.17 6.65
CA ILE A 29 -37.05 -15.54 7.71
C ILE A 29 -36.50 -15.97 9.06
N THR A 30 -36.41 -15.00 9.97
CA THR A 30 -35.95 -15.23 11.35
C THR A 30 -36.65 -14.31 12.33
N SER A 31 -36.86 -14.79 13.55
CA SER A 31 -37.22 -14.00 14.73
C SER A 31 -36.01 -13.74 15.64
N ASN A 32 -34.83 -14.27 15.31
CA ASN A 32 -33.59 -14.09 16.08
C ASN A 32 -32.62 -13.18 15.31
N ASN A 33 -32.66 -11.88 15.63
CA ASN A 33 -31.81 -10.87 14.99
C ASN A 33 -30.41 -10.75 15.63
N HIS A 34 -30.14 -11.36 16.79
CA HIS A 34 -28.87 -11.16 17.51
C HIS A 34 -27.64 -11.65 16.73
N HIS A 35 -27.80 -12.77 16.01
CA HIS A 35 -26.72 -13.43 15.27
C HIS A 35 -26.76 -13.12 13.77
N VAL A 36 -27.76 -12.37 13.32
CA VAL A 36 -27.99 -12.06 11.90
C VAL A 36 -27.60 -10.62 11.64
N LYS A 37 -26.34 -10.45 11.22
CA LYS A 37 -25.75 -9.14 10.93
C LYS A 37 -25.46 -9.02 9.43
N ILE A 38 -25.60 -7.82 8.88
CA ILE A 38 -25.15 -7.54 7.50
C ILE A 38 -23.66 -7.84 7.43
N GLY A 39 -23.28 -8.59 6.40
CA GLY A 39 -21.92 -9.04 6.15
C GLY A 39 -21.55 -10.39 6.78
N GLU A 40 -22.40 -10.96 7.64
CA GLU A 40 -22.15 -12.24 8.31
C GLU A 40 -22.35 -13.43 7.36
N TYR A 41 -21.66 -14.54 7.62
CA TYR A 41 -21.67 -15.72 6.78
C TYR A 41 -22.66 -16.77 7.28
N VAL A 42 -23.49 -17.25 6.36
CA VAL A 42 -24.46 -18.32 6.59
C VAL A 42 -24.31 -19.38 5.51
N TYR A 43 -24.85 -20.57 5.76
CA TYR A 43 -24.94 -21.60 4.73
C TYR A 43 -26.24 -22.37 4.81
N TYR A 44 -26.62 -22.95 3.67
CA TYR A 44 -27.65 -23.96 3.59
C TYR A 44 -27.07 -25.25 3.02
N GLN A 45 -27.79 -26.35 3.18
CA GLN A 45 -27.35 -27.66 2.72
C GLN A 45 -28.14 -28.09 1.48
N VAL A 46 -27.42 -28.61 0.49
CA VAL A 46 -28.00 -29.23 -0.71
C VAL A 46 -27.51 -30.66 -0.79
N ASN A 47 -28.44 -31.61 -0.85
CA ASN A 47 -28.10 -33.01 -1.09
C ASN A 47 -28.01 -33.23 -2.60
N GLN A 48 -26.82 -33.61 -3.08
CA GLN A 48 -26.59 -33.93 -4.49
C GLN A 48 -25.98 -35.32 -4.60
N ALA A 49 -26.72 -36.25 -5.22
CA ALA A 49 -26.38 -37.66 -5.33
C ALA A 49 -26.00 -38.28 -3.97
N ASN A 50 -24.69 -38.40 -3.68
CA ASN A 50 -24.13 -39.02 -2.48
C ASN A 50 -23.36 -38.04 -1.55
N LYS A 51 -23.47 -36.72 -1.76
CA LYS A 51 -22.80 -35.72 -0.91
C LYS A 51 -23.75 -34.60 -0.52
N THR A 52 -23.65 -34.19 0.75
CA THR A 52 -24.28 -32.95 1.24
C THR A 52 -23.30 -31.81 1.03
N LEU A 53 -23.66 -30.90 0.13
CA LEU A 53 -22.89 -29.68 -0.13
C LEU A 53 -23.36 -28.59 0.81
N GLN A 54 -22.41 -27.88 1.42
CA GLN A 54 -22.69 -26.69 2.21
C GLN A 54 -22.47 -25.48 1.32
N ILE A 55 -23.55 -24.79 0.97
CA ILE A 55 -23.52 -23.62 0.11
C ILE A 55 -23.42 -22.38 0.98
N LEU A 56 -22.28 -21.70 0.92
CA LEU A 56 -22.01 -20.48 1.65
C LEU A 56 -22.72 -19.29 0.97
N GLY A 57 -23.25 -18.39 1.80
CA GLY A 57 -23.72 -17.08 1.39
C GLY A 57 -23.36 -16.02 2.42
N LYS A 58 -23.46 -14.76 2.01
CA LYS A 58 -23.21 -13.60 2.85
C LYS A 58 -24.49 -12.78 2.99
N ILE A 59 -24.84 -12.42 4.22
CA ILE A 59 -26.02 -11.59 4.48
C ILE A 59 -25.78 -10.21 3.89
N SER A 60 -26.65 -9.77 2.99
CA SER A 60 -26.54 -8.49 2.29
C SER A 60 -27.57 -7.46 2.73
N GLU A 61 -28.72 -7.90 3.24
CA GLU A 61 -29.77 -7.01 3.73
C GLU A 61 -30.55 -7.66 4.88
N LEU A 62 -30.99 -6.82 5.82
CA LEU A 62 -31.88 -7.19 6.92
C LEU A 62 -33.04 -6.20 6.96
N ARG A 63 -34.28 -6.69 6.83
CA ARG A 63 -35.49 -5.87 6.82
C ARG A 63 -36.52 -6.41 7.82
N LEU A 64 -36.99 -5.55 8.72
CA LEU A 64 -38.14 -5.87 9.58
C LEU A 64 -39.42 -5.89 8.72
N ILE A 65 -40.14 -7.00 8.71
CA ILE A 65 -41.36 -7.18 7.91
C ILE A 65 -42.62 -7.33 8.74
N GLU A 66 -42.49 -7.79 9.98
CA GLU A 66 -43.57 -7.83 10.96
C GLU A 66 -43.09 -7.17 12.24
N HIS A 67 -43.67 -6.02 12.55
CA HIS A 67 -43.35 -5.21 13.71
C HIS A 67 -44.51 -5.22 14.69
N LEU A 68 -44.21 -4.95 15.96
CA LEU A 68 -45.26 -4.68 16.94
C LEU A 68 -46.07 -3.44 16.53
N PRO A 69 -47.38 -3.37 16.83
CA PRO A 69 -48.17 -2.19 16.51
C PRO A 69 -47.56 -0.90 17.07
N ASP A 70 -47.53 0.17 16.28
CA ASP A 70 -46.89 1.46 16.64
C ASP A 70 -47.37 2.01 17.99
N ARG A 71 -48.62 1.74 18.36
CA ARG A 71 -49.20 2.14 19.65
C ARG A 71 -48.48 1.54 20.86
N ILE A 72 -47.85 0.37 20.72
CA ILE A 72 -47.04 -0.24 21.77
C ILE A 72 -45.78 0.59 22.05
N PHE A 73 -45.24 1.27 21.03
CA PHE A 73 -44.07 2.12 21.15
C PHE A 73 -44.39 3.57 21.55
N ALA A 74 -45.68 3.93 21.59
CA ALA A 74 -46.11 5.27 21.97
C ALA A 74 -45.93 5.55 23.47
N ASP A 75 -45.94 4.49 24.29
CA ASP A 75 -45.65 4.58 25.71
C ASP A 75 -44.13 4.48 25.93
N THR A 76 -43.56 5.54 26.50
CA THR A 76 -42.11 5.61 26.78
C THR A 76 -41.74 5.10 28.18
N GLU A 77 -42.72 4.87 29.04
CA GLU A 77 -42.51 4.40 30.42
C GLU A 77 -42.57 2.87 30.52
N ILE A 78 -43.39 2.23 29.67
CA ILE A 78 -43.56 0.77 29.68
C ILE A 78 -42.77 0.14 28.53
N SER A 79 -41.96 -0.88 28.86
CA SER A 79 -41.22 -1.63 27.84
C SER A 79 -42.19 -2.30 26.83
N PRO A 80 -41.94 -2.20 25.52
CA PRO A 80 -42.75 -2.86 24.49
C PRO A 80 -42.93 -4.37 24.72
N GLN A 81 -41.93 -5.04 25.30
CA GLN A 81 -42.01 -6.47 25.64
C GLN A 81 -43.09 -6.77 26.68
N ALA A 82 -43.27 -5.89 27.68
CA ALA A 82 -44.29 -6.05 28.71
C ALA A 82 -45.71 -5.86 28.13
N ILE A 83 -45.89 -4.89 27.23
CA ILE A 83 -47.16 -4.68 26.53
C ILE A 83 -47.45 -5.85 25.57
N ALA A 84 -46.44 -6.32 24.83
CA ALA A 84 -46.59 -7.47 23.94
C ALA A 84 -46.99 -8.74 24.72
N ALA A 85 -46.37 -8.99 25.88
CA ALA A 85 -46.74 -10.10 26.75
C ALA A 85 -48.19 -9.99 27.26
N LEU A 86 -48.67 -8.79 27.61
CA LEU A 86 -50.06 -8.54 28.01
C LEU A 86 -51.07 -8.77 26.88
N VAL A 87 -50.67 -8.50 25.63
CA VAL A 87 -51.51 -8.72 24.43
C VAL A 87 -51.48 -10.19 23.96
N GLY A 88 -50.65 -11.03 24.58
CA GLY A 88 -50.60 -12.47 24.33
C GLY A 88 -49.50 -12.92 23.36
N PHE A 89 -48.52 -12.08 23.06
CA PHE A 89 -47.30 -12.53 22.39
C PHE A 89 -46.48 -13.38 23.35
N THR A 90 -46.34 -14.67 23.04
CA THR A 90 -45.63 -15.66 23.89
C THR A 90 -44.17 -15.84 23.51
N ASP A 91 -43.79 -15.43 22.30
CA ASP A 91 -42.41 -15.45 21.84
C ASP A 91 -41.59 -14.30 22.43
N THR A 92 -40.35 -14.58 22.82
CA THR A 92 -39.43 -13.59 23.37
C THR A 92 -39.07 -12.48 22.37
N ASN A 93 -39.15 -12.77 21.06
CA ASN A 93 -38.97 -11.84 19.97
C ASN A 93 -40.13 -11.99 18.97
N PRO A 94 -41.21 -11.22 19.11
CA PRO A 94 -42.39 -11.32 18.24
C PRO A 94 -42.16 -10.73 16.84
N GLU A 95 -41.07 -9.98 16.66
CA GLU A 95 -40.72 -9.35 15.40
C GLU A 95 -40.17 -10.37 14.39
N ILE A 96 -40.59 -10.23 13.13
CA ILE A 96 -40.11 -11.07 12.03
C ILE A 96 -39.25 -10.26 11.08
N TYR A 97 -38.04 -10.78 10.84
CA TYR A 97 -37.07 -10.21 9.94
C TYR A 97 -36.97 -11.03 8.66
N GLN A 98 -36.94 -10.33 7.54
CA GLN A 98 -36.58 -10.84 6.24
C GLN A 98 -35.11 -10.55 5.98
N VAL A 99 -34.35 -11.59 5.64
CA VAL A 99 -32.90 -11.52 5.45
C VAL A 99 -32.56 -11.93 4.04
N SER A 100 -31.89 -11.03 3.31
CA SER A 100 -31.38 -11.32 1.97
C SER A 100 -29.95 -11.83 2.05
N VAL A 101 -29.64 -12.90 1.30
CA VAL A 101 -28.33 -13.55 1.31
C VAL A 101 -27.82 -13.70 -0.12
N ASP A 102 -26.66 -13.13 -0.39
CA ASP A 102 -25.96 -13.29 -1.65
C ASP A 102 -25.18 -14.60 -1.63
N VAL A 103 -25.42 -15.45 -2.63
CA VAL A 103 -24.84 -16.79 -2.70
C VAL A 103 -23.39 -16.70 -3.20
N ILE A 104 -22.45 -17.20 -2.40
CA ILE A 104 -21.04 -17.32 -2.79
C ILE A 104 -20.84 -18.66 -3.52
N GLY A 105 -21.29 -19.75 -2.90
CA GLY A 105 -21.21 -21.10 -3.47
C GLY A 105 -20.68 -22.13 -2.47
N TYR A 106 -20.39 -23.34 -2.95
CA TYR A 106 -19.73 -24.35 -2.11
C TYR A 106 -18.24 -24.39 -2.39
N PHE A 107 -17.46 -24.59 -1.34
CA PHE A 107 -16.01 -24.67 -1.45
C PHE A 107 -15.56 -26.10 -1.75
N GLN A 108 -14.70 -26.25 -2.75
CA GLN A 108 -14.04 -27.51 -3.06
C GLN A 108 -12.51 -27.30 -3.05
N LYS A 109 -11.82 -28.05 -2.18
CA LYS A 109 -10.36 -27.97 -2.06
C LYS A 109 -9.69 -28.19 -3.42
N GLY A 110 -8.81 -27.28 -3.81
CA GLY A 110 -8.09 -27.26 -5.09
C GLY A 110 -8.81 -26.58 -6.25
N LEU A 111 -10.15 -26.47 -6.23
CA LEU A 111 -10.93 -25.79 -7.28
C LEU A 111 -11.50 -24.43 -6.83
N GLY A 112 -11.58 -24.18 -5.53
CA GLY A 112 -12.13 -22.96 -4.97
C GLY A 112 -13.65 -23.00 -4.84
N PHE A 113 -14.29 -21.83 -4.92
CA PHE A 113 -15.75 -21.71 -4.85
C PHE A 113 -16.41 -22.09 -6.16
N MET A 114 -17.41 -22.97 -6.06
CA MET A 114 -18.19 -23.48 -7.17
C MET A 114 -19.63 -22.97 -7.07
N ASN A 115 -20.17 -22.50 -8.19
CA ASN A 115 -21.55 -22.04 -8.25
C ASN A 115 -22.51 -23.25 -8.07
N PRO A 116 -23.46 -23.19 -7.13
CA PRO A 116 -24.35 -24.31 -6.82
C PRO A 116 -25.34 -24.65 -7.95
N ARG A 117 -25.56 -23.75 -8.92
CA ARG A 117 -26.54 -23.86 -10.03
C ARG A 117 -27.98 -24.17 -9.62
N ARG A 118 -28.27 -24.22 -8.32
CA ARG A 118 -29.57 -24.50 -7.71
C ARG A 118 -29.75 -23.59 -6.51
N ALA A 119 -30.90 -22.93 -6.45
CA ALA A 119 -31.33 -22.16 -5.29
C ALA A 119 -31.78 -23.11 -4.16
N PRO A 120 -31.80 -22.65 -2.90
CA PRO A 120 -32.39 -23.41 -1.81
C PRO A 120 -33.91 -23.57 -2.01
N ASN A 121 -34.46 -24.70 -1.57
CA ASN A 121 -35.90 -24.89 -1.53
C ASN A 121 -36.52 -24.02 -0.41
N PRO A 122 -37.72 -23.44 -0.62
CA PRO A 122 -38.52 -22.89 0.48
C PRO A 122 -38.68 -23.91 1.61
N GLY A 123 -38.54 -23.46 2.85
CA GLY A 123 -38.54 -24.32 4.04
C GLY A 123 -37.17 -24.91 4.42
N ALA A 124 -36.13 -24.73 3.60
CA ALA A 124 -34.78 -25.18 3.96
C ALA A 124 -34.23 -24.40 5.17
N ARG A 125 -33.48 -25.09 6.04
CA ARG A 125 -32.83 -24.47 7.19
C ARG A 125 -31.57 -23.72 6.77
N VAL A 126 -31.38 -22.54 7.33
CA VAL A 126 -30.17 -21.72 7.19
C VAL A 126 -29.40 -21.79 8.50
N PHE A 127 -28.09 -22.01 8.40
CA PHE A 127 -27.18 -22.16 9.53
C PHE A 127 -26.15 -21.05 9.54
N LEU A 128 -25.71 -20.63 10.73
CA LEU A 128 -24.54 -19.77 10.85
C LEU A 128 -23.28 -20.56 10.48
N ALA A 129 -22.38 -19.96 9.70
CA ALA A 129 -21.06 -20.56 9.45
C ALA A 129 -20.22 -20.53 10.74
N ASP A 130 -19.60 -21.65 11.11
CA ASP A 130 -18.71 -21.69 12.27
C ASP A 130 -17.31 -21.18 11.91
N ASP A 131 -16.53 -20.80 12.93
CA ASP A 131 -15.24 -20.15 12.74
C ASP A 131 -14.23 -21.07 12.06
N ALA A 132 -14.24 -22.38 12.36
CA ALA A 132 -13.35 -23.36 11.75
C ALA A 132 -13.64 -23.54 10.25
N MET A 133 -14.93 -23.56 9.88
CA MET A 133 -15.37 -23.58 8.49
C MET A 133 -14.90 -22.32 7.76
N LEU A 134 -15.09 -21.14 8.35
CA LEU A 134 -14.64 -19.88 7.74
C LEU A 134 -13.12 -19.81 7.58
N GLN A 135 -12.36 -20.27 8.59
CA GLN A 135 -10.90 -20.34 8.56
C GLN A 135 -10.38 -21.19 7.39
N ASP A 136 -11.02 -22.34 7.10
CA ASP A 136 -10.63 -23.24 6.00
C ASP A 136 -11.03 -22.68 4.62
N ILE A 137 -12.22 -22.09 4.49
CA ILE A 137 -12.77 -21.70 3.16
C ILE A 137 -12.36 -20.30 2.71
N LEU A 138 -12.15 -19.34 3.61
CA LEU A 138 -11.80 -17.96 3.23
C LEU A 138 -10.34 -17.84 2.80
N ASN A 139 -9.47 -18.65 3.40
CA ASN A 139 -8.03 -18.59 3.21
C ASN A 139 -7.53 -19.58 2.15
N LYS A 140 -6.65 -19.12 1.25
CA LYS A 140 -5.90 -20.00 0.33
C LYS A 140 -4.74 -20.69 1.03
N LYS A 141 -4.12 -19.98 1.96
CA LYS A 141 -3.01 -20.41 2.80
C LYS A 141 -3.40 -20.27 4.25
N GLN A 142 -3.13 -21.29 5.06
CA GLN A 142 -3.47 -21.22 6.48
C GLN A 142 -2.45 -20.37 7.25
N PRO A 143 -2.86 -19.66 8.33
CA PRO A 143 -1.94 -18.89 9.16
C PRO A 143 -0.75 -19.73 9.62
N GLY A 144 0.46 -19.19 9.50
CA GLY A 144 1.70 -19.86 9.86
C GLY A 144 2.30 -20.76 8.78
N GLU A 145 1.59 -21.05 7.68
CA GLU A 145 2.17 -21.76 6.55
C GLU A 145 3.24 -20.93 5.81
N ILE A 146 4.16 -21.63 5.12
CA ILE A 146 5.07 -20.98 4.17
C ILE A 146 4.24 -20.35 3.04
N GLY A 147 4.48 -19.07 2.77
CA GLY A 147 3.72 -18.30 1.80
C GLY A 147 2.42 -17.68 2.36
N ALA A 148 2.16 -17.77 3.68
CA ALA A 148 1.02 -17.13 4.32
C ALA A 148 1.42 -15.76 4.89
N ALA A 149 0.57 -14.75 4.70
CA ALA A 149 0.70 -13.43 5.34
C ALA A 149 -0.56 -13.07 6.13
N LEU A 150 -0.46 -13.01 7.45
CA LEU A 150 -1.58 -12.72 8.34
C LEU A 150 -1.92 -11.22 8.39
N ILE A 151 -2.99 -10.82 7.70
CA ILE A 151 -3.41 -9.41 7.63
C ILE A 151 -4.26 -8.99 8.83
N GLY A 152 -5.03 -9.91 9.42
CA GLY A 152 -6.04 -9.57 10.40
C GLY A 152 -7.02 -10.70 10.68
N SER A 153 -8.22 -10.33 11.14
CA SER A 153 -9.33 -11.27 11.36
C SER A 153 -10.64 -10.76 10.76
N VAL A 154 -11.58 -11.67 10.50
CA VAL A 154 -12.94 -11.31 10.03
C VAL A 154 -13.57 -10.33 11.00
N LEU A 155 -14.12 -9.23 10.47
CA LEU A 155 -14.59 -8.11 11.29
C LEU A 155 -15.74 -8.46 12.24
N LEU A 156 -16.69 -9.28 11.80
CA LEU A 156 -17.93 -9.58 12.52
C LEU A 156 -17.78 -10.71 13.55
N ARG A 157 -16.59 -11.34 13.60
CA ARG A 157 -16.24 -12.40 14.55
C ARG A 157 -15.41 -11.83 15.69
N GLU A 158 -15.31 -12.59 16.78
CA GLU A 158 -14.40 -12.24 17.86
C GLU A 158 -12.97 -12.08 17.33
N GLN A 159 -12.24 -11.14 17.92
CA GLN A 159 -10.92 -10.79 17.44
C GLN A 159 -9.98 -12.02 17.49
N GLY A 160 -9.46 -12.40 16.33
CA GLY A 160 -8.60 -13.58 16.18
C GLY A 160 -9.31 -14.92 16.04
N ALA A 161 -10.65 -14.98 16.11
CA ALA A 161 -11.40 -16.24 15.95
C ALA A 161 -11.31 -16.80 14.52
N VAL A 162 -11.41 -15.92 13.51
CA VAL A 162 -11.18 -16.27 12.11
C VAL A 162 -10.10 -15.36 11.55
N GLN A 163 -8.89 -15.88 11.48
CA GLN A 163 -7.71 -15.20 10.97
C GLN A 163 -7.68 -15.23 9.44
N ILE A 164 -7.38 -14.09 8.83
CA ILE A 164 -7.26 -13.97 7.38
C ILE A 164 -5.78 -13.96 6.99
N ALA A 165 -5.37 -15.03 6.32
CA ALA A 165 -4.04 -15.25 5.81
C ALA A 165 -4.05 -15.20 4.28
N LEU A 166 -3.22 -14.30 3.74
CA LEU A 166 -3.10 -14.02 2.33
C LEU A 166 -2.08 -14.97 1.70
N ASP A 167 -2.34 -15.39 0.46
CA ASP A 167 -1.36 -16.12 -0.34
C ASP A 167 -0.30 -15.15 -0.91
N VAL A 168 0.89 -15.16 -0.34
CA VAL A 168 2.03 -14.32 -0.74
C VAL A 168 2.48 -14.62 -2.17
N LYS A 169 2.37 -15.88 -2.63
CA LYS A 169 2.71 -16.23 -4.01
C LYS A 169 1.81 -15.48 -4.97
N GLU A 170 0.50 -15.45 -4.72
CA GLU A 170 -0.44 -14.70 -5.55
C GLU A 170 -0.18 -13.20 -5.42
N LEU A 171 -0.02 -12.64 -4.21
CA LEU A 171 0.29 -11.21 -4.02
C LEU A 171 1.48 -10.73 -4.84
N VAL A 172 2.60 -11.46 -4.78
CA VAL A 172 3.83 -11.08 -5.50
C VAL A 172 3.68 -11.34 -6.99
N SER A 173 2.98 -12.39 -7.41
CA SER A 173 2.92 -12.76 -8.84
C SER A 173 1.80 -12.07 -9.62
N THR A 174 0.75 -11.58 -8.97
CA THR A 174 -0.41 -10.97 -9.63
C THR A 174 -0.59 -9.49 -9.30
N HIS A 175 0.41 -8.90 -8.65
CA HIS A 175 0.40 -7.51 -8.21
C HIS A 175 -0.71 -7.23 -7.18
N MET A 176 -0.58 -6.12 -6.46
CA MET A 176 -1.60 -5.71 -5.49
C MET A 176 -1.82 -4.22 -5.47
N ALA A 177 -2.97 -3.79 -4.95
CA ALA A 177 -3.25 -2.38 -4.70
C ALA A 177 -3.83 -2.16 -3.30
N ILE A 178 -3.31 -1.15 -2.58
CA ILE A 178 -3.89 -0.63 -1.35
C ILE A 178 -4.54 0.72 -1.66
N LEU A 179 -5.86 0.77 -1.52
CA LEU A 179 -6.71 1.87 -1.94
C LEU A 179 -7.44 2.40 -0.72
N ALA A 180 -7.21 3.65 -0.36
CA ALA A 180 -7.70 4.21 0.89
C ALA A 180 -8.09 5.69 0.73
N GLY A 181 -8.95 6.21 1.59
CA GLY A 181 -9.07 7.66 1.81
C GLY A 181 -8.06 8.14 2.85
N THR A 182 -7.88 9.46 2.97
CA THR A 182 -7.01 10.08 3.98
C THR A 182 -7.33 9.59 5.39
N GLY A 183 -6.30 9.22 6.16
CA GLY A 183 -6.44 8.80 7.57
C GLY A 183 -7.01 7.39 7.79
N SER A 184 -7.27 6.62 6.73
CA SER A 184 -7.90 5.29 6.85
C SER A 184 -6.95 4.19 7.36
N GLY A 185 -5.63 4.45 7.38
CA GLY A 185 -4.60 3.49 7.79
C GLY A 185 -3.85 2.83 6.62
N LYS A 186 -3.72 3.52 5.47
CA LYS A 186 -3.03 3.05 4.26
C LYS A 186 -1.61 2.51 4.55
N SER A 187 -0.74 3.37 5.04
CA SER A 187 0.66 3.05 5.34
C SER A 187 0.80 2.11 6.55
N TYR A 188 -0.19 2.11 7.45
CA TYR A 188 -0.28 1.13 8.54
C TYR A 188 -0.51 -0.29 7.99
N THR A 189 -1.49 -0.46 7.11
CA THR A 189 -1.79 -1.74 6.43
C THR A 189 -0.61 -2.19 5.58
N ALA A 190 0.04 -1.27 4.87
CA ALA A 190 1.28 -1.56 4.14
C ALA A 190 2.38 -2.07 5.08
N GLY A 191 2.57 -1.43 6.24
CA GLY A 191 3.50 -1.87 7.28
C GLY A 191 3.20 -3.29 7.79
N VAL A 192 1.93 -3.64 8.03
CA VAL A 192 1.52 -5.01 8.39
C VAL A 192 1.89 -6.00 7.28
N LEU A 193 1.63 -5.67 6.02
CA LEU A 193 1.99 -6.53 4.89
C LEU A 193 3.51 -6.72 4.78
N ILE A 194 4.30 -5.66 4.99
CA ILE A 194 5.77 -5.74 4.95
C ILE A 194 6.30 -6.61 6.09
N GLU A 195 5.76 -6.47 7.30
CA GLU A 195 6.05 -7.37 8.44
C GLU A 195 5.81 -8.84 8.06
N GLU A 196 4.68 -9.15 7.43
CA GLU A 196 4.37 -10.52 7.01
C GLU A 196 5.26 -11.01 5.85
N LEU A 197 5.57 -10.15 4.88
CA LEU A 197 6.45 -10.50 3.75
C LEU A 197 7.88 -10.82 4.20
N ILE A 198 8.37 -10.13 5.24
CA ILE A 198 9.72 -10.32 5.78
C ILE A 198 9.78 -11.39 6.89
N ALA A 199 8.63 -11.90 7.33
CA ALA A 199 8.57 -12.91 8.38
C ALA A 199 9.35 -14.19 7.99
N PRO A 200 9.79 -15.00 8.98
CA PRO A 200 10.65 -16.17 8.75
C PRO A 200 10.08 -17.20 7.76
N ASN A 201 8.77 -17.26 7.59
CA ASN A 201 8.07 -18.16 6.66
C ASN A 201 8.01 -17.63 5.20
N ASN A 202 8.35 -16.37 4.96
CA ASN A 202 8.25 -15.72 3.63
C ASN A 202 9.58 -15.17 3.11
N ARG A 203 10.34 -14.44 3.96
CA ARG A 203 11.70 -13.93 3.64
C ARG A 203 11.78 -13.21 2.29
N ALA A 204 10.79 -12.39 1.96
CA ALA A 204 10.70 -11.71 0.68
C ALA A 204 11.88 -10.74 0.45
N ALA A 205 12.14 -10.42 -0.81
CA ALA A 205 13.00 -9.31 -1.21
C ALA A 205 12.11 -8.12 -1.62
N VAL A 206 12.08 -7.08 -0.79
CA VAL A 206 11.14 -5.96 -0.93
C VAL A 206 11.88 -4.65 -1.16
N LEU A 207 11.40 -3.85 -2.11
CA LEU A 207 11.81 -2.45 -2.31
C LEU A 207 10.58 -1.56 -2.12
N ILE A 208 10.74 -0.45 -1.39
CA ILE A 208 9.69 0.53 -1.14
C ILE A 208 10.15 1.88 -1.69
N PHE A 209 9.37 2.47 -2.57
CA PHE A 209 9.48 3.87 -2.95
C PHE A 209 8.63 4.68 -1.98
N ASP A 210 9.29 5.52 -1.18
CA ASP A 210 8.69 6.27 -0.07
C ASP A 210 8.84 7.78 -0.29
N PRO A 211 7.88 8.43 -0.98
CA PRO A 211 7.91 9.88 -1.22
C PRO A 211 7.73 10.74 0.03
N HIS A 212 7.36 10.15 1.17
CA HIS A 212 7.00 10.88 2.39
C HIS A 212 7.87 10.55 3.61
N GLY A 213 8.71 9.53 3.54
CA GLY A 213 9.61 9.11 4.62
C GLY A 213 8.93 8.31 5.74
N GLU A 214 7.76 7.70 5.50
CA GLU A 214 6.95 7.06 6.55
C GLU A 214 7.46 5.68 6.99
N TYR A 215 8.32 5.02 6.21
CA TYR A 215 8.74 3.63 6.42
C TYR A 215 10.06 3.48 7.19
N GLY A 216 10.66 4.56 7.68
CA GLY A 216 11.91 4.51 8.45
C GLY A 216 11.81 3.66 9.73
N THR A 217 10.63 3.59 10.36
CA THR A 217 10.40 2.80 11.58
C THR A 217 10.50 1.30 11.37
N LEU A 218 10.52 0.82 10.11
CA LEU A 218 10.72 -0.61 9.82
C LEU A 218 12.08 -1.13 10.29
N GLN A 219 13.06 -0.26 10.57
CA GLN A 219 14.35 -0.69 11.13
C GLN A 219 14.21 -1.52 12.42
N GLU A 220 13.11 -1.33 13.18
CA GLU A 220 12.77 -2.15 14.36
C GLU A 220 12.59 -3.64 14.05
N LEU A 221 12.33 -4.03 12.79
CA LEU A 221 12.25 -5.43 12.37
C LEU A 221 13.52 -6.22 12.72
N GLN A 222 14.69 -5.58 12.62
CA GLN A 222 16.00 -6.22 12.83
C GLN A 222 16.24 -6.60 14.29
N THR A 223 15.65 -5.84 15.22
CA THR A 223 15.80 -6.05 16.66
C THR A 223 14.66 -6.87 17.27
N HIS A 224 13.52 -6.98 16.58
CA HIS A 224 12.32 -7.60 17.11
C HIS A 224 12.33 -9.14 16.99
N GLU A 225 12.20 -9.84 18.13
CA GLU A 225 12.36 -11.31 18.23
C GLU A 225 11.43 -12.11 17.31
N LYS A 226 10.17 -11.69 17.15
CA LYS A 226 9.18 -12.36 16.27
C LYS A 226 9.65 -12.57 14.82
N PHE A 227 10.56 -11.74 14.32
CA PHE A 227 11.02 -11.83 12.93
C PHE A 227 12.30 -12.66 12.78
N ARG A 228 12.83 -13.22 13.87
CA ARG A 228 13.97 -14.13 13.83
C ARG A 228 13.51 -15.56 13.58
N GLY A 229 14.19 -16.27 12.70
CA GLY A 229 13.93 -17.68 12.44
C GLY A 229 14.76 -18.58 13.35
N GLU A 230 14.24 -19.78 13.62
CA GLU A 230 14.94 -20.82 14.38
C GLU A 230 16.24 -21.29 13.68
N ASP A 231 16.33 -21.11 12.36
CA ASP A 231 17.50 -21.40 11.52
C ASP A 231 18.54 -20.28 11.48
N GLY A 232 18.43 -19.29 12.37
CA GLY A 232 19.33 -18.13 12.44
C GLY A 232 18.98 -17.01 11.45
N TYR A 233 17.84 -17.10 10.76
CA TYR A 233 17.33 -16.01 9.93
C TYR A 233 17.12 -14.72 10.73
N GLN A 234 17.54 -13.59 10.17
CA GLN A 234 17.26 -12.25 10.68
C GLN A 234 16.91 -11.35 9.49
N PRO A 235 15.87 -10.50 9.61
CA PRO A 235 15.52 -9.57 8.57
C PRO A 235 16.58 -8.45 8.48
N GLU A 236 16.79 -7.95 7.28
CA GLU A 236 17.67 -6.81 7.00
C GLU A 236 16.81 -5.63 6.53
N VAL A 237 17.06 -4.42 7.07
CA VAL A 237 16.34 -3.22 6.63
C VAL A 237 17.35 -2.16 6.22
N LYS A 238 17.36 -1.85 4.93
CA LYS A 238 18.25 -0.87 4.31
C LYS A 238 17.46 0.39 3.97
N VAL A 239 17.73 1.49 4.65
CA VAL A 239 17.10 2.79 4.34
C VAL A 239 18.09 3.62 3.56
N LEU A 240 17.73 4.01 2.34
CA LEU A 240 18.47 4.91 1.47
C LEU A 240 17.82 6.29 1.55
N THR A 241 18.55 7.23 2.14
CA THR A 241 18.14 8.64 2.20
C THR A 241 18.37 9.32 0.86
N PRO A 242 17.80 10.51 0.60
CA PRO A 242 18.04 11.23 -0.65
C PRO A 242 19.52 11.38 -1.02
N ASP A 243 20.42 11.60 -0.04
CA ASP A 243 21.85 11.76 -0.29
C ASP A 243 22.57 10.45 -0.69
N ASP A 244 21.98 9.30 -0.35
CA ASP A 244 22.50 7.98 -0.71
C ASP A 244 22.08 7.55 -2.14
N ILE A 245 21.14 8.25 -2.76
CA ILE A 245 20.55 7.87 -4.05
C ILE A 245 21.42 8.41 -5.19
N ARG A 246 22.08 7.49 -5.90
CA ARG A 246 23.00 7.78 -7.00
C ARG A 246 22.63 6.90 -8.20
N ILE A 247 22.22 7.52 -9.30
CA ILE A 247 21.87 6.88 -10.57
C ILE A 247 22.94 7.17 -11.60
N ARG A 248 23.46 6.12 -12.22
CA ARG A 248 24.43 6.26 -13.30
C ARG A 248 23.75 6.81 -14.55
N MET A 249 24.29 7.85 -15.18
CA MET A 249 23.78 8.41 -16.43
C MET A 249 23.63 7.35 -17.53
N SER A 250 24.60 6.44 -17.64
CA SER A 250 24.56 5.35 -18.61
C SER A 250 23.48 4.29 -18.38
N SER A 251 22.78 4.32 -17.24
CA SER A 251 21.62 3.45 -16.97
C SER A 251 20.29 4.01 -17.49
N LEU A 252 20.26 5.32 -17.79
CA LEU A 252 19.09 6.02 -18.29
C LEU A 252 18.90 5.73 -19.79
N ASP A 253 17.64 5.64 -20.22
CA ASP A 253 17.30 5.60 -21.64
C ASP A 253 17.04 7.01 -22.18
N TYR A 254 16.93 7.11 -23.51
CA TYR A 254 16.64 8.37 -24.19
C TYR A 254 15.39 9.08 -23.64
N TYR A 255 14.36 8.33 -23.29
CA TYR A 255 13.10 8.91 -22.85
C TYR A 255 13.10 9.33 -21.38
N ASP A 256 13.94 8.71 -20.54
CA ASP A 256 14.21 9.23 -19.19
C ASP A 256 14.84 10.62 -19.28
N LEU A 257 15.83 10.79 -20.17
CA LEU A 257 16.47 12.09 -20.42
C LEU A 257 15.46 13.11 -20.94
N LEU A 258 14.52 12.71 -21.82
CA LEU A 258 13.42 13.58 -22.25
C LEU A 258 12.57 14.06 -21.08
N THR A 259 12.35 13.22 -20.07
CA THR A 259 11.52 13.54 -18.90
C THR A 259 12.23 14.51 -17.97
N LEU A 260 13.54 14.35 -17.80
CA LEU A 260 14.38 15.26 -17.04
C LEU A 260 14.59 16.63 -17.72
N LEU A 261 14.36 16.72 -19.03
CA LEU A 261 14.60 17.91 -19.85
C LEU A 261 13.30 18.42 -20.51
N PRO A 262 12.33 18.94 -19.74
CA PRO A 262 11.05 19.37 -20.30
C PRO A 262 11.20 20.54 -21.30
N GLY A 263 10.16 20.73 -22.12
CA GLY A 263 10.07 21.86 -23.05
C GLY A 263 11.10 21.85 -24.18
N MET A 264 11.49 20.67 -24.68
CA MET A 264 12.33 20.56 -25.88
C MET A 264 11.52 20.59 -27.17
N SER A 265 12.00 21.35 -28.16
CA SER A 265 11.42 21.35 -29.51
C SER A 265 11.67 20.02 -30.23
N GLU A 266 10.87 19.70 -31.26
CA GLU A 266 11.04 18.47 -32.06
C GLU A 266 12.46 18.34 -32.64
N ARG A 267 13.05 19.46 -33.07
CA ARG A 267 14.44 19.51 -33.55
C ARG A 267 15.44 19.15 -32.46
N GLN A 268 15.29 19.71 -31.26
CA GLN A 268 16.14 19.41 -30.11
C GLN A 268 16.05 17.92 -29.73
N GLN A 269 14.83 17.36 -29.71
CA GLN A 269 14.61 15.94 -29.45
C GLN A 269 15.29 15.06 -30.51
N ALA A 270 15.17 15.41 -31.80
CA ALA A 270 15.83 14.67 -32.87
C ALA A 270 17.36 14.65 -32.73
N ILE A 271 17.96 15.79 -32.37
CA ILE A 271 19.41 15.91 -32.14
C ILE A 271 19.83 15.10 -30.91
N LEU A 272 19.11 15.22 -29.80
CA LEU A 272 19.40 14.43 -28.59
C LEU A 272 19.30 12.92 -28.87
N ASN A 273 18.31 12.48 -29.65
CA ASN A 273 18.19 11.08 -30.05
C ASN A 273 19.38 10.63 -30.92
N LYS A 274 19.82 11.48 -31.87
CA LYS A 274 21.02 11.23 -32.68
C LYS A 274 22.27 11.13 -31.79
N ALA A 275 22.45 12.05 -30.85
CA ALA A 275 23.54 12.03 -29.87
C ALA A 275 23.53 10.76 -29.01
N PHE A 276 22.36 10.38 -28.50
CA PHE A 276 22.19 9.16 -27.70
C PHE A 276 22.53 7.89 -28.50
N ARG A 277 22.22 7.86 -29.80
CA ARG A 277 22.62 6.76 -30.70
C ARG A 277 24.12 6.75 -30.96
N ILE A 278 24.76 7.91 -31.13
CA ILE A 278 26.21 8.03 -31.27
C ILE A 278 26.88 7.41 -30.03
N LEU A 279 26.53 7.87 -28.83
CA LEU A 279 27.03 7.32 -27.58
C LEU A 279 26.82 5.80 -27.46
N ASN A 280 25.62 5.32 -27.75
CA ASN A 280 25.34 3.88 -27.69
C ASN A 280 26.04 3.07 -28.79
N LYS A 281 26.45 3.66 -29.91
CA LYS A 281 27.22 2.96 -30.95
C LYS A 281 28.69 2.81 -30.56
N HIS A 282 29.24 3.78 -29.82
CA HIS A 282 30.56 3.68 -29.21
C HIS A 282 30.63 2.66 -28.05
N ARG A 283 29.48 2.12 -27.62
CA ARG A 283 29.27 1.13 -26.56
C ARG A 283 29.77 -0.30 -26.88
N LYS A 284 30.75 -0.49 -27.78
CA LYS A 284 31.44 -1.80 -27.89
C LYS A 284 32.36 -1.99 -26.67
N GLY A 285 31.77 -2.27 -25.49
CA GLY A 285 32.46 -2.50 -24.20
C GLY A 285 31.70 -1.97 -22.97
N GLU A 286 32.37 -1.98 -21.81
CA GLU A 286 31.95 -1.36 -20.52
C GLU A 286 32.01 0.18 -20.55
N PHE A 287 31.63 0.82 -21.67
CA PHE A 287 31.76 2.27 -21.80
C PHE A 287 30.73 2.99 -20.93
N ARG A 288 31.21 3.53 -19.80
CA ARG A 288 30.47 4.45 -18.92
C ARG A 288 30.58 5.85 -19.50
N TRP A 289 29.47 6.58 -19.50
CA TRP A 289 29.39 7.95 -19.99
C TRP A 289 28.61 8.83 -19.01
N GLY A 290 28.98 10.10 -18.95
CA GLY A 290 28.36 11.13 -18.12
C GLY A 290 27.71 12.24 -18.93
N VAL A 291 27.31 13.31 -18.25
CA VAL A 291 26.68 14.48 -18.89
C VAL A 291 27.58 15.11 -19.94
N GLN A 292 28.88 15.25 -19.63
CA GLN A 292 29.86 15.87 -20.54
C GLN A 292 30.04 15.08 -21.85
N ASP A 293 30.04 13.74 -21.79
CA ASP A 293 30.10 12.90 -22.98
C ASP A 293 28.84 13.07 -23.85
N LEU A 294 27.67 13.21 -23.21
CA LEU A 294 26.41 13.49 -23.90
C LEU A 294 26.37 14.88 -24.53
N ILE A 295 26.93 15.89 -23.87
CA ILE A 295 27.10 17.23 -24.46
C ILE A 295 28.03 17.17 -25.67
N ALA A 296 29.13 16.42 -25.60
CA ALA A 296 30.03 16.23 -26.74
C ALA A 296 29.31 15.55 -27.92
N ALA A 297 28.54 14.49 -27.66
CA ALA A 297 27.76 13.79 -28.68
C ALA A 297 26.63 14.67 -29.26
N VAL A 298 26.05 15.59 -28.48
CA VAL A 298 25.08 16.58 -28.96
C VAL A 298 25.74 17.59 -29.91
N ASN A 299 26.92 18.08 -29.55
CA ASN A 299 27.71 18.96 -30.41
C ASN A 299 28.05 18.27 -31.73
N GLU A 300 28.50 17.01 -31.70
CA GLU A 300 28.74 16.21 -32.91
C GLU A 300 27.45 16.00 -33.72
N ALA A 301 26.33 15.71 -33.05
CA ALA A 301 25.06 15.44 -33.70
C ALA A 301 24.48 16.65 -34.46
N ASP A 302 24.69 17.87 -33.95
CA ASP A 302 24.22 19.13 -34.56
C ASP A 302 25.29 19.83 -35.42
N THR A 303 26.49 19.25 -35.57
CA THR A 303 27.51 19.78 -36.49
C THR A 303 27.18 19.40 -37.93
N GLN A 304 27.18 20.38 -38.82
CA GLN A 304 26.97 20.22 -40.25
C GLN A 304 28.17 20.79 -41.01
N MET A 305 28.48 20.23 -42.18
CA MET A 305 29.45 20.84 -43.10
C MET A 305 28.73 21.88 -43.95
N ASP A 306 29.31 23.08 -44.07
CA ASP A 306 28.85 24.08 -45.03
C ASP A 306 29.34 23.77 -46.46
N ASP A 307 28.88 24.56 -47.42
CA ASP A 307 29.20 24.40 -48.85
C ASP A 307 30.71 24.59 -49.15
N GLU A 308 31.47 25.14 -48.22
CA GLU A 308 32.92 25.35 -48.28
C GLU A 308 33.72 24.26 -47.54
N GLY A 309 33.02 23.30 -46.92
CA GLY A 309 33.62 22.20 -46.16
C GLY A 309 34.00 22.54 -44.72
N ASN A 310 33.59 23.70 -44.19
CA ASN A 310 33.83 24.08 -42.81
C ASN A 310 32.74 23.50 -41.88
N GLU A 311 33.14 23.16 -40.65
CA GLU A 311 32.22 22.71 -39.62
C GLU A 311 31.40 23.88 -39.05
N LYS A 312 30.08 23.79 -39.18
CA LYS A 312 29.13 24.74 -38.62
C LYS A 312 28.30 24.06 -37.53
N LYS A 313 28.43 24.56 -36.30
CA LYS A 313 27.56 24.14 -35.19
C LYS A 313 26.12 24.60 -35.44
N GLY A 314 25.18 23.68 -35.33
CA GLY A 314 23.76 24.00 -35.39
C GLY A 314 23.29 24.81 -34.17
N SER A 315 22.12 25.44 -34.31
CA SER A 315 21.56 26.34 -33.31
C SER A 315 20.92 25.65 -32.10
N SER A 316 20.80 24.31 -32.12
CA SER A 316 20.13 23.55 -31.06
C SER A 316 21.11 23.00 -30.02
N ALA A 317 22.38 22.79 -30.39
CA ALA A 317 23.41 22.32 -29.46
C ALA A 317 23.59 23.22 -28.23
N PRO A 318 23.69 24.57 -28.32
CA PRO A 318 23.88 25.40 -27.12
C PRO A 318 22.69 25.33 -26.15
N ALA A 319 21.47 25.23 -26.69
CA ALA A 319 20.27 25.12 -25.88
C ALA A 319 20.18 23.75 -25.17
N LEU A 320 20.61 22.68 -25.84
CA LEU A 320 20.68 21.34 -25.25
C LEU A 320 21.81 21.23 -24.22
N GLU A 321 22.97 21.85 -24.50
CA GLU A 321 24.10 21.94 -23.59
C GLU A 321 23.70 22.59 -22.26
N TRP A 322 23.08 23.77 -22.31
CA TRP A 322 22.57 24.44 -21.10
C TRP A 322 21.58 23.58 -20.30
N LYS A 323 20.70 22.85 -21.00
CA LYS A 323 19.76 21.91 -20.37
C LYS A 323 20.46 20.72 -19.72
N LEU A 324 21.48 20.17 -20.38
CA LEU A 324 22.27 19.04 -19.87
C LEU A 324 23.15 19.45 -18.69
N GLU A 325 23.77 20.62 -18.72
CA GLU A 325 24.51 21.18 -17.57
C GLU A 325 23.61 21.36 -16.34
N ALA A 326 22.33 21.67 -16.54
CA ALA A 326 21.38 21.73 -15.42
C ALA A 326 21.19 20.36 -14.74
N LEU A 327 21.30 19.25 -15.49
CA LEU A 327 21.26 17.89 -14.92
C LEU A 327 22.51 17.56 -14.12
N GLU A 328 23.67 18.07 -14.51
CA GLU A 328 24.92 17.89 -13.74
C GLU A 328 24.84 18.53 -12.35
N ARG A 329 23.95 19.51 -12.16
CA ARG A 329 23.66 20.10 -10.84
C ARG A 329 22.77 19.22 -9.97
N SER A 330 22.08 18.24 -10.54
CA SER A 330 21.27 17.30 -9.76
C SER A 330 22.20 16.41 -8.94
N LYS A 331 21.89 16.26 -7.65
CA LYS A 331 22.66 15.42 -6.74
C LYS A 331 22.49 13.93 -7.01
N TYR A 332 21.52 13.54 -7.84
CA TYR A 332 21.11 12.14 -8.00
C TYR A 332 21.72 11.46 -9.22
N PHE A 333 22.13 12.22 -10.25
CA PHE A 333 22.62 11.66 -11.51
C PHE A 333 24.15 11.77 -11.62
N HIS A 334 24.82 10.63 -11.77
CA HIS A 334 26.28 10.50 -11.66
C HIS A 334 26.89 9.79 -12.87
N THR A 335 28.16 10.06 -13.12
CA THR A 335 28.92 9.37 -14.18
C THR A 335 29.33 7.96 -13.77
N PHE A 336 29.75 7.76 -12.51
CA PHE A 336 30.36 6.50 -12.06
C PHE A 336 29.55 5.78 -10.98
N GLU A 337 28.91 6.52 -10.08
CA GLU A 337 28.19 5.96 -8.93
C GLU A 337 26.83 5.40 -9.33
N HIS A 338 26.48 4.26 -8.75
CA HIS A 338 25.19 3.63 -8.95
C HIS A 338 24.78 2.86 -7.70
N SER A 339 24.16 3.52 -6.73
CA SER A 339 23.76 2.91 -5.45
C SER A 339 22.42 2.16 -5.53
N VAL A 340 21.70 2.30 -6.64
CA VAL A 340 20.38 1.72 -6.87
C VAL A 340 20.40 0.61 -7.93
N ALA A 341 21.53 -0.07 -8.10
CA ALA A 341 21.61 -1.26 -8.95
C ALA A 341 20.71 -2.37 -8.39
N PRO A 342 20.08 -3.21 -9.24
CA PRO A 342 19.18 -4.26 -8.75
C PRO A 342 19.79 -5.18 -7.69
N ARG A 343 21.07 -5.55 -7.82
CA ARG A 343 21.76 -6.38 -6.82
C ARG A 343 21.90 -5.71 -5.45
N ASP A 344 21.99 -4.39 -5.40
CA ASP A 344 22.16 -3.63 -4.16
C ASP A 344 20.83 -3.29 -3.48
N LEU A 345 19.74 -3.31 -4.25
CA LEU A 345 18.38 -3.01 -3.79
C LEU A 345 17.64 -4.23 -3.26
N PHE A 346 17.98 -5.43 -3.71
CA PHE A 346 17.22 -6.63 -3.39
C PHE A 346 18.09 -7.71 -2.75
N ARG A 347 17.50 -8.39 -1.77
CA ARG A 347 18.02 -9.64 -1.18
C ARG A 347 16.86 -10.35 -0.46
N PRO A 348 16.74 -11.69 -0.53
CA PRO A 348 15.74 -12.40 0.27
C PRO A 348 15.96 -12.14 1.76
N GLY A 349 14.90 -11.75 2.46
CA GLY A 349 14.97 -11.33 3.86
C GLY A 349 15.33 -9.86 4.06
N GLN A 350 15.39 -9.06 2.98
CA GLN A 350 15.69 -7.64 3.04
C GLN A 350 14.51 -6.78 2.60
N VAL A 351 14.27 -5.70 3.34
CA VAL A 351 13.44 -4.57 2.91
C VAL A 351 14.35 -3.37 2.65
N THR A 352 14.36 -2.89 1.41
CA THR A 352 15.03 -1.64 1.05
C THR A 352 14.00 -0.53 0.96
N VAL A 353 14.19 0.57 1.70
CA VAL A 353 13.35 1.76 1.67
C VAL A 353 14.11 2.87 0.95
N LEU A 354 13.57 3.33 -0.17
CA LEU A 354 14.08 4.46 -0.94
C LEU A 354 13.31 5.72 -0.53
N GLN A 355 13.88 6.52 0.38
CA GLN A 355 13.28 7.76 0.84
C GLN A 355 13.47 8.87 -0.19
N MET A 356 12.38 9.52 -0.57
CA MET A 356 12.38 10.53 -1.64
C MET A 356 11.71 11.85 -1.24
N ASN A 357 11.50 12.08 0.06
CA ASN A 357 10.83 13.27 0.63
C ASN A 357 11.44 14.62 0.20
N GLU A 358 12.73 14.66 -0.16
CA GLU A 358 13.43 15.86 -0.62
C GLU A 358 13.68 15.90 -2.14
N ILE A 359 13.19 14.90 -2.87
CA ILE A 359 13.38 14.76 -4.32
C ILE A 359 12.18 15.37 -5.06
N SER A 360 12.45 16.13 -6.12
CA SER A 360 11.38 16.70 -6.95
C SER A 360 10.52 15.59 -7.60
N GLN A 361 9.25 15.86 -7.89
CA GLN A 361 8.36 14.84 -8.46
C GLN A 361 8.85 14.31 -9.81
N GLU A 362 9.43 15.16 -10.66
CA GLU A 362 10.00 14.77 -11.96
C GLU A 362 11.17 13.80 -11.78
N GLU A 363 12.11 14.13 -10.87
CA GLU A 363 13.24 13.25 -10.56
C GLU A 363 12.78 11.95 -9.90
N GLN A 364 11.80 11.97 -8.99
CA GLN A 364 11.19 10.76 -8.40
C GLN A 364 10.64 9.83 -9.49
N GLN A 365 9.91 10.38 -10.47
CA GLN A 365 9.37 9.60 -11.57
C GLN A 365 10.46 8.94 -12.41
N VAL A 366 11.55 9.66 -12.67
CA VAL A 366 12.68 9.16 -13.48
C VAL A 366 13.48 8.12 -12.71
N ILE A 367 13.78 8.36 -11.44
CA ILE A 367 14.43 7.40 -10.54
C ILE A 367 13.61 6.10 -10.48
N CYS A 368 12.31 6.22 -10.25
CA CYS A 368 11.41 5.07 -10.21
C CYS A 368 11.35 4.34 -11.56
N ALA A 369 11.23 5.08 -12.67
CA ALA A 369 11.22 4.50 -14.02
C ALA A 369 12.52 3.72 -14.31
N ALA A 370 13.68 4.31 -14.02
CA ALA A 370 14.99 3.70 -14.23
C ALA A 370 15.12 2.40 -13.41
N VAL A 371 14.84 2.46 -12.11
CA VAL A 371 14.93 1.29 -11.22
C VAL A 371 13.95 0.19 -11.63
N LEU A 372 12.70 0.53 -11.96
CA LEU A 372 11.71 -0.43 -12.45
C LEU A 372 12.16 -1.10 -13.74
N ARG A 373 12.66 -0.32 -14.72
CA ARG A 373 13.16 -0.84 -15.99
C ARG A 373 14.38 -1.75 -15.78
N GLN A 374 15.37 -1.30 -15.02
CA GLN A 374 16.57 -2.08 -14.72
C GLN A 374 16.23 -3.37 -13.99
N THR A 375 15.34 -3.31 -13.00
CA THR A 375 14.90 -4.50 -12.26
C THR A 375 14.16 -5.50 -13.17
N ASN A 376 13.28 -5.01 -14.05
CA ASN A 376 12.59 -5.87 -15.01
C ASN A 376 13.59 -6.53 -15.97
N GLN A 377 14.52 -5.76 -16.54
CA GLN A 377 15.56 -6.30 -17.42
C GLN A 377 16.48 -7.28 -16.70
N ALA A 378 16.90 -6.98 -15.47
CA ALA A 378 17.70 -7.85 -14.61
C ALA A 378 17.01 -9.20 -14.38
N ARG A 379 15.71 -9.19 -14.03
CA ARG A 379 14.92 -10.42 -13.87
C ARG A 379 14.79 -11.20 -15.17
N MET A 380 14.50 -10.54 -16.28
CA MET A 380 14.39 -11.18 -17.59
C MET A 380 15.71 -11.81 -18.04
N ASN A 381 16.83 -11.08 -17.93
CA ASN A 381 18.15 -11.53 -18.36
C ASN A 381 18.68 -12.65 -17.47
N THR A 382 18.52 -12.53 -16.14
CA THR A 382 18.90 -13.59 -15.20
C THR A 382 18.08 -14.86 -15.44
N HIS A 383 16.77 -14.74 -15.67
CA HIS A 383 15.90 -15.88 -15.99
C HIS A 383 16.28 -16.55 -17.32
N ARG A 384 16.73 -15.77 -18.31
CA ARG A 384 17.22 -16.25 -19.62
C ARG A 384 18.69 -16.66 -19.61
N GLN A 385 19.36 -16.64 -18.46
CA GLN A 385 20.79 -16.97 -18.32
C GLN A 385 21.72 -16.10 -19.17
N LEU A 386 21.34 -14.83 -19.39
CA LEU A 386 22.12 -13.84 -20.13
C LEU A 386 23.02 -12.98 -19.21
N THR A 387 22.96 -13.21 -17.90
CA THR A 387 23.66 -12.42 -16.88
C THR A 387 24.27 -13.35 -15.85
N ASP A 388 25.55 -13.11 -15.55
CA ASP A 388 26.33 -13.90 -14.60
C ASP A 388 26.27 -13.32 -13.17
N ARG A 389 26.63 -14.15 -12.18
CA ARG A 389 26.64 -13.77 -10.75
C ARG A 389 27.49 -12.55 -10.40
N GLY A 390 28.47 -12.21 -11.25
CA GLY A 390 29.34 -11.06 -11.05
C GLY A 390 28.69 -9.72 -11.42
N ASP A 391 27.63 -9.73 -12.23
CA ASP A 391 26.99 -8.53 -12.76
C ASP A 391 26.17 -7.80 -11.68
N GLU A 392 26.15 -6.47 -11.74
CA GLU A 392 25.32 -5.62 -10.86
C GLU A 392 23.81 -5.77 -11.11
N ASN A 393 23.44 -6.32 -12.27
CA ASN A 393 22.08 -6.62 -12.67
C ASN A 393 21.71 -8.11 -12.47
N TYR A 394 22.56 -8.90 -11.81
CA TYR A 394 22.23 -10.29 -11.51
C TYR A 394 21.18 -10.37 -10.40
N LEU A 395 19.98 -10.86 -10.73
CA LEU A 395 18.85 -10.91 -9.81
C LEU A 395 18.15 -12.27 -9.89
N PRO A 396 18.58 -13.30 -9.12
CA PRO A 396 18.17 -14.68 -9.31
C PRO A 396 16.85 -15.08 -8.62
N TYR A 397 16.29 -14.23 -7.77
CA TYR A 397 15.08 -14.51 -7.01
C TYR A 397 13.94 -13.53 -7.37
N PRO A 398 12.67 -13.90 -7.09
CA PRO A 398 11.54 -12.98 -7.22
C PRO A 398 11.70 -11.77 -6.31
N VAL A 399 11.20 -10.64 -6.75
CA VAL A 399 11.25 -9.37 -6.01
C VAL A 399 9.88 -8.70 -6.01
N PHE A 400 9.64 -7.89 -4.98
CA PHE A 400 8.41 -7.16 -4.81
C PHE A 400 8.68 -5.68 -4.59
N ILE A 401 8.03 -4.82 -5.38
CA ILE A 401 8.24 -3.37 -5.33
C ILE A 401 6.95 -2.69 -4.89
N LEU A 402 7.00 -1.92 -3.81
CA LEU A 402 5.92 -1.09 -3.31
C LEU A 402 6.09 0.35 -3.78
N LEU A 403 5.06 0.91 -4.41
CA LEU A 403 5.00 2.31 -4.81
C LEU A 403 3.99 3.05 -3.92
N GLU A 404 4.49 3.84 -2.98
CA GLU A 404 3.65 4.75 -2.21
C GLU A 404 3.25 5.99 -3.01
N GLU A 405 2.02 6.46 -2.79
CA GLU A 405 1.39 7.51 -3.59
C GLU A 405 1.51 7.24 -5.10
N ALA A 406 1.16 6.01 -5.49
CA ALA A 406 1.28 5.49 -6.86
C ALA A 406 0.69 6.40 -7.95
N HIS A 407 -0.29 7.25 -7.61
CA HIS A 407 -0.84 8.25 -8.53
C HIS A 407 0.18 9.31 -9.00
N ARG A 408 1.27 9.54 -8.24
CA ARG A 408 2.41 10.38 -8.63
C ARG A 408 3.23 9.75 -9.75
N PHE A 409 3.27 8.42 -9.83
CA PHE A 409 4.07 7.65 -10.79
C PHE A 409 3.26 7.23 -12.02
N ALA A 410 2.00 6.88 -11.83
CA ALA A 410 1.07 6.45 -12.89
C ALA A 410 -0.22 7.31 -12.93
N PRO A 411 -0.13 8.61 -13.22
CA PRO A 411 -1.30 9.48 -13.27
C PRO A 411 -2.27 9.11 -14.40
N ALA A 412 -3.56 9.28 -14.17
CA ALA A 412 -4.63 8.93 -15.10
C ALA A 412 -4.56 9.70 -16.43
N HIS A 413 -4.43 11.04 -16.36
CA HIS A 413 -4.57 11.91 -17.54
C HIS A 413 -3.23 12.44 -18.08
N GLU A 414 -2.17 12.43 -17.28
CA GLU A 414 -0.88 12.98 -17.68
C GLU A 414 0.03 11.88 -18.25
N PRO A 415 0.80 12.14 -19.31
CA PRO A 415 1.83 11.21 -19.76
C PRO A 415 2.91 11.09 -18.68
N SER A 416 3.32 9.85 -18.39
CA SER A 416 4.43 9.55 -17.47
C SER A 416 5.22 8.37 -18.01
N ARG A 417 6.56 8.45 -17.97
CA ARG A 417 7.42 7.31 -18.36
C ARG A 417 7.26 6.14 -17.42
N CYS A 418 7.21 6.42 -16.12
CA CYS A 418 6.99 5.40 -15.11
C CYS A 418 5.68 4.65 -15.34
N LYS A 419 4.62 5.34 -15.79
CA LYS A 419 3.35 4.71 -16.17
C LYS A 419 3.51 3.65 -17.26
N MET A 420 4.26 3.95 -18.33
CA MET A 420 4.46 2.99 -19.44
C MET A 420 5.22 1.74 -18.97
N ILE A 421 6.29 1.93 -18.19
CA ILE A 421 7.09 0.83 -17.64
C ILE A 421 6.25 -0.01 -16.67
N LEU A 422 5.43 0.64 -15.83
CA LEU A 422 4.51 -0.05 -14.93
C LEU A 422 3.51 -0.91 -15.70
N ARG A 423 2.91 -0.41 -16.79
CA ARG A 423 2.00 -1.22 -17.62
C ARG A 423 2.69 -2.47 -18.19
N THR A 424 3.94 -2.34 -18.64
CA THR A 424 4.74 -3.49 -19.10
C THR A 424 4.98 -4.49 -17.96
N ILE A 425 5.41 -4.01 -16.79
CA ILE A 425 5.69 -4.88 -15.64
C ILE A 425 4.41 -5.57 -15.14
N LEU A 426 3.29 -4.86 -15.07
CA LEU A 426 2.02 -5.41 -14.62
C LEU A 426 1.46 -6.47 -15.59
N SER A 427 1.81 -6.38 -16.88
CA SER A 427 1.37 -7.34 -17.90
C SER A 427 2.30 -8.55 -18.02
N GLU A 428 3.62 -8.36 -17.85
CA GLU A 428 4.63 -9.38 -18.16
C GLU A 428 5.48 -9.82 -16.97
N GLY A 429 5.58 -8.99 -15.93
CA GLY A 429 6.46 -9.18 -14.77
C GLY A 429 6.18 -10.46 -13.99
N ARG A 430 4.92 -10.93 -14.01
CA ARG A 430 4.51 -12.24 -13.45
C ARG A 430 5.39 -13.39 -13.94
N LYS A 431 5.74 -13.41 -15.24
CA LYS A 431 6.55 -14.49 -15.86
C LYS A 431 7.96 -14.53 -15.29
N PHE A 432 8.45 -13.38 -14.83
CA PHE A 432 9.81 -13.20 -14.34
C PHE A 432 9.86 -12.99 -12.83
N GLY A 433 8.76 -13.21 -12.08
CA GLY A 433 8.74 -13.03 -10.63
C GLY A 433 9.04 -11.59 -10.17
N LEU A 434 8.60 -10.60 -10.94
CA LEU A 434 8.63 -9.18 -10.56
C LEU A 434 7.21 -8.75 -10.18
N GLY A 435 6.97 -8.60 -8.87
CA GLY A 435 5.71 -8.13 -8.33
C GLY A 435 5.73 -6.64 -8.03
N VAL A 436 4.55 -6.01 -8.11
CA VAL A 436 4.37 -4.58 -7.82
C VAL A 436 3.15 -4.42 -6.92
N GLY A 437 3.28 -3.65 -5.85
CA GLY A 437 2.18 -3.18 -5.03
C GLY A 437 2.01 -1.68 -5.17
N LEU A 438 0.80 -1.25 -5.52
CA LEU A 438 0.47 0.16 -5.68
C LEU A 438 -0.29 0.65 -4.45
N ILE A 439 0.16 1.73 -3.85
CA ILE A 439 -0.45 2.28 -2.65
C ILE A 439 -0.87 3.71 -2.97
N THR A 440 -2.17 4.02 -2.89
CA THR A 440 -2.65 5.38 -3.19
C THR A 440 -3.87 5.75 -2.37
N GLN A 441 -3.93 7.02 -2.00
CA GLN A 441 -5.10 7.60 -1.35
C GLN A 441 -6.14 8.20 -2.32
N ARG A 442 -5.83 8.16 -3.63
CA ARG A 442 -6.65 8.75 -4.70
C ARG A 442 -6.75 7.76 -5.87
N PRO A 443 -7.61 6.72 -5.77
CA PRO A 443 -7.77 5.74 -6.84
C PRO A 443 -8.27 6.38 -8.14
N GLY A 444 -9.08 7.44 -8.09
CA GLY A 444 -9.54 8.13 -9.30
C GLY A 444 -8.42 8.89 -10.05
N LYS A 445 -7.24 9.06 -9.45
CA LYS A 445 -6.09 9.74 -10.08
C LYS A 445 -5.05 8.79 -10.67
N ILE A 446 -5.17 7.48 -10.46
CA ILE A 446 -4.27 6.49 -11.07
C ILE A 446 -4.82 6.02 -12.41
N ASP A 447 -3.94 5.67 -13.34
CA ASP A 447 -4.31 5.05 -14.61
C ASP A 447 -5.15 3.77 -14.39
N SER A 448 -6.30 3.68 -15.08
CA SER A 448 -7.25 2.58 -14.90
C SER A 448 -6.70 1.23 -15.36
N ASP A 449 -5.84 1.22 -16.37
CA ASP A 449 -5.23 0.00 -16.88
C ASP A 449 -4.18 -0.51 -15.89
N VAL A 450 -3.39 0.39 -15.30
CA VAL A 450 -2.47 0.07 -14.21
C VAL A 450 -3.21 -0.52 -13.00
N LEU A 451 -4.32 0.09 -12.57
CA LEU A 451 -5.08 -0.39 -11.42
C LEU A 451 -5.79 -1.72 -11.69
N SER A 452 -6.35 -1.92 -12.88
CA SER A 452 -7.08 -3.14 -13.25
C SER A 452 -6.19 -4.39 -13.38
N GLN A 453 -4.88 -4.22 -13.60
CA GLN A 453 -3.93 -5.34 -13.56
C GLN A 453 -3.54 -5.78 -12.14
N CYS A 454 -3.90 -5.01 -11.10
CA CYS A 454 -3.67 -5.39 -9.71
C CYS A 454 -4.76 -6.36 -9.25
N MET A 455 -4.47 -7.66 -9.34
CA MET A 455 -5.46 -8.72 -9.09
C MET A 455 -5.76 -8.93 -7.61
N SER A 456 -4.96 -8.40 -6.68
CA SER A 456 -5.25 -8.41 -5.24
C SER A 456 -5.46 -6.99 -4.74
N GLN A 457 -6.56 -6.72 -4.04
CA GLN A 457 -6.92 -5.36 -3.65
C GLN A 457 -7.28 -5.27 -2.16
N PHE A 458 -6.78 -4.22 -1.53
CA PHE A 458 -7.00 -3.87 -0.13
C PHE A 458 -7.71 -2.52 -0.11
N ILE A 459 -9.03 -2.56 -0.01
CA ILE A 459 -9.88 -1.39 -0.14
C ILE A 459 -10.31 -0.96 1.25
N MET A 460 -9.84 0.22 1.66
CA MET A 460 -10.16 0.82 2.96
C MET A 460 -11.25 1.89 2.78
N ARG A 461 -11.57 2.60 3.87
CA ARG A 461 -12.58 3.66 3.85
C ARG A 461 -12.32 4.69 2.75
N ILE A 462 -13.29 4.89 1.85
CA ILE A 462 -13.27 5.92 0.80
C ILE A 462 -14.61 6.64 0.81
N ILE A 463 -14.60 7.94 1.08
CA ILE A 463 -15.82 8.76 1.20
C ILE A 463 -16.18 9.43 -0.13
N ASN A 464 -15.19 9.78 -0.94
CA ASN A 464 -15.40 10.49 -2.20
C ASN A 464 -16.13 9.59 -3.23
N PRO A 465 -17.31 10.00 -3.75
CA PRO A 465 -18.07 9.19 -4.71
C PRO A 465 -17.33 8.99 -6.04
N VAL A 466 -16.54 9.98 -6.49
CA VAL A 466 -15.75 9.84 -7.73
C VAL A 466 -14.72 8.72 -7.61
N ASP A 467 -14.05 8.64 -6.45
CA ASP A 467 -13.10 7.57 -6.16
C ASP A 467 -13.82 6.22 -6.02
N GLN A 468 -15.00 6.15 -5.38
CA GLN A 468 -15.80 4.92 -5.31
C GLN A 468 -16.24 4.43 -6.69
N ASP A 469 -16.69 5.33 -7.56
CA ASP A 469 -17.11 4.99 -8.92
C ASP A 469 -15.94 4.49 -9.76
N SER A 470 -14.75 5.07 -9.60
CA SER A 470 -13.54 4.61 -10.29
C SER A 470 -13.19 3.14 -9.96
N LEU A 471 -13.51 2.69 -8.74
CA LEU A 471 -13.25 1.32 -8.29
C LEU A 471 -14.22 0.28 -8.89
N LYS A 472 -15.43 0.68 -9.28
CA LYS A 472 -16.44 -0.26 -9.82
C LYS A 472 -15.96 -1.02 -11.07
N TYR A 473 -15.07 -0.41 -11.83
CA TYR A 473 -14.49 -0.98 -13.05
C TYR A 473 -13.21 -1.79 -12.78
N GLY A 474 -12.51 -1.53 -11.68
CA GLY A 474 -11.27 -2.21 -11.31
C GLY A 474 -11.43 -3.39 -10.35
N VAL A 475 -12.59 -3.54 -9.69
CA VAL A 475 -12.85 -4.59 -8.69
C VAL A 475 -13.63 -5.75 -9.32
N GLU A 476 -13.28 -6.98 -8.96
CA GLU A 476 -14.01 -8.19 -9.37
C GLU A 476 -15.50 -8.11 -9.03
N ALA A 477 -16.36 -8.73 -9.86
CA ALA A 477 -17.81 -8.68 -9.70
C ALA A 477 -18.28 -9.11 -8.29
N ALA A 478 -17.64 -10.12 -7.70
CA ALA A 478 -17.96 -10.64 -6.36
C ALA A 478 -17.67 -9.63 -5.22
N GLY A 479 -16.83 -8.61 -5.45
CA GLY A 479 -16.51 -7.56 -4.48
C GLY A 479 -17.40 -6.32 -4.57
N ARG A 480 -18.25 -6.20 -5.60
CA ARG A 480 -19.01 -4.96 -5.88
C ARG A 480 -20.02 -4.61 -4.80
N ASP A 481 -20.65 -5.60 -4.17
CA ASP A 481 -21.60 -5.33 -3.08
C ASP A 481 -20.91 -4.77 -1.84
N LEU A 482 -19.66 -5.19 -1.58
CA LEU A 482 -18.85 -4.64 -0.50
C LEU A 482 -18.42 -3.19 -0.75
N LEU A 483 -18.44 -2.73 -2.00
CA LEU A 483 -18.14 -1.32 -2.30
C LEU A 483 -19.19 -0.37 -1.71
N LYS A 484 -20.41 -0.85 -1.46
CA LYS A 484 -21.47 -0.07 -0.77
C LYS A 484 -21.12 0.23 0.69
N GLU A 485 -20.25 -0.57 1.30
CA GLU A 485 -19.83 -0.43 2.70
C GLU A 485 -18.65 0.54 2.87
N LEU A 486 -17.96 0.95 1.79
CA LEU A 486 -16.76 1.79 1.86
C LEU A 486 -16.89 3.07 2.70
N PRO A 487 -18.01 3.83 2.65
CA PRO A 487 -18.16 5.03 3.48
C PRO A 487 -18.24 4.72 4.98
N ALA A 488 -18.79 3.55 5.32
CA ALA A 488 -19.08 3.11 6.69
C ALA A 488 -17.88 2.45 7.37
N LEU A 489 -16.86 2.05 6.60
CA LEU A 489 -15.64 1.48 7.16
C LEU A 489 -14.97 2.44 8.14
N THR A 490 -14.45 1.89 9.24
CA THR A 490 -13.67 2.64 10.23
C THR A 490 -12.16 2.46 10.02
N LYS A 491 -11.35 3.25 10.72
CA LYS A 491 -9.88 3.18 10.63
C LYS A 491 -9.40 1.77 11.01
N GLY A 492 -8.57 1.16 10.16
CA GLY A 492 -8.07 -0.20 10.36
C GLY A 492 -9.00 -1.31 9.87
N GLN A 493 -10.16 -0.99 9.31
CA GLN A 493 -10.98 -1.95 8.56
C GLN A 493 -10.59 -1.95 7.09
N VAL A 494 -10.56 -3.13 6.48
CA VAL A 494 -10.17 -3.32 5.08
C VAL A 494 -11.00 -4.42 4.42
N ILE A 495 -11.43 -4.18 3.20
CA ILE A 495 -11.95 -5.22 2.32
C ILE A 495 -10.75 -5.80 1.57
N VAL A 496 -10.51 -7.09 1.75
CA VAL A 496 -9.49 -7.83 0.99
C VAL A 496 -10.21 -8.61 -0.11
N SER A 497 -9.77 -8.44 -1.35
CA SER A 497 -10.35 -9.11 -2.50
C SER A 497 -9.31 -9.55 -3.52
N GLY A 498 -9.73 -10.45 -4.41
CA GLY A 498 -8.94 -10.90 -5.54
C GLY A 498 -8.04 -12.10 -5.24
N ALA A 499 -6.94 -12.24 -5.98
CA ALA A 499 -6.19 -13.49 -6.08
C ALA A 499 -5.56 -14.00 -4.76
N CYS A 500 -5.32 -13.14 -3.78
CA CYS A 500 -4.71 -13.52 -2.50
C CYS A 500 -5.65 -14.24 -1.50
N VAL A 501 -6.97 -14.24 -1.75
CA VAL A 501 -8.01 -14.87 -0.90
C VAL A 501 -8.97 -15.69 -1.77
N ASN A 502 -9.79 -16.57 -1.18
CA ASN A 502 -10.76 -17.36 -1.94
C ASN A 502 -12.03 -16.59 -2.31
N THR A 503 -12.42 -15.63 -1.48
CA THR A 503 -13.58 -14.76 -1.68
C THR A 503 -13.34 -13.43 -0.99
N PRO A 504 -13.90 -12.31 -1.49
CA PRO A 504 -13.80 -11.03 -0.81
C PRO A 504 -14.24 -11.10 0.66
N VAL A 505 -13.45 -10.51 1.55
CA VAL A 505 -13.65 -10.58 3.00
C VAL A 505 -13.42 -9.22 3.65
N LEU A 506 -14.28 -8.87 4.60
CA LEU A 506 -14.15 -7.67 5.41
C LEU A 506 -13.37 -8.00 6.69
N CYS A 507 -12.22 -7.35 6.86
CA CYS A 507 -11.24 -7.67 7.89
C CYS A 507 -10.97 -6.47 8.80
N GLN A 508 -10.68 -6.76 10.06
CA GLN A 508 -9.98 -5.85 10.95
C GLN A 508 -8.48 -6.13 10.83
N VAL A 509 -7.70 -5.15 10.39
CA VAL A 509 -6.23 -5.25 10.29
C VAL A 509 -5.63 -5.48 11.67
N ARG A 510 -4.69 -6.43 11.78
CA ARG A 510 -4.03 -6.73 13.05
C ARG A 510 -3.17 -5.56 13.52
N LYS A 511 -2.80 -5.57 14.80
CA LYS A 511 -1.81 -4.62 15.33
C LYS A 511 -0.45 -4.87 14.69
N ARG A 512 0.25 -3.80 14.30
CA ARG A 512 1.66 -3.84 13.91
C ARG A 512 2.55 -4.24 15.08
N HIS A 513 3.67 -4.88 14.75
CA HIS A 513 4.75 -5.15 15.70
C HIS A 513 5.74 -4.00 15.78
N THR A 514 5.94 -3.33 14.64
CA THR A 514 6.79 -2.13 14.52
C THR A 514 5.97 -0.86 14.72
N GLN A 515 6.63 0.20 15.19
CA GLN A 515 6.01 1.52 15.34
C GLN A 515 5.59 2.10 13.98
N HIS A 516 4.61 3.01 14.01
CA HIS A 516 4.12 3.67 12.81
C HIS A 516 4.67 5.09 12.72
N GLY A 517 5.45 5.37 11.67
CA GLY A 517 6.08 6.68 11.46
C GLY A 517 5.15 7.79 10.93
N GLY A 518 3.98 7.43 10.40
CA GLY A 518 3.05 8.36 9.72
C GLY A 518 1.99 8.99 10.63
N GLU A 519 2.23 9.14 11.93
CA GLU A 519 1.26 9.80 12.80
C GLU A 519 1.19 11.31 12.52
N THR A 520 -0.03 11.84 12.41
CA THR A 520 -0.24 13.28 12.28
C THR A 520 0.36 13.97 13.50
N MET A 521 1.27 14.92 13.27
CA MET A 521 1.88 15.70 14.33
C MET A 521 0.79 16.35 15.21
N ASP A 522 0.82 16.06 16.51
CA ASP A 522 -0.07 16.67 17.49
C ASP A 522 0.35 18.11 17.73
N ALA A 523 -0.09 19.00 16.84
CA ALA A 523 0.27 20.41 16.87
C ALA A 523 -0.04 21.05 18.24
N PRO A 524 -1.21 20.83 18.88
CA PRO A 524 -1.43 21.30 20.24
C PRO A 524 -0.38 20.82 21.24
N ASN A 525 -0.05 19.53 21.27
CA ASN A 525 0.97 19.01 22.19
C ASN A 525 2.37 19.57 21.89
N GLU A 526 2.75 19.69 20.62
CA GLU A 526 4.00 20.32 20.20
C GLU A 526 4.07 21.81 20.58
N TRP A 527 2.97 22.55 20.41
CA TRP A 527 2.88 23.93 20.88
C TRP A 527 2.93 24.03 22.40
N GLN A 528 2.35 23.07 23.13
CA GLN A 528 2.49 23.03 24.59
C GLN A 528 3.93 22.76 25.02
N LYS A 529 4.68 21.89 24.33
CA LYS A 529 6.13 21.69 24.55
C LYS A 529 6.91 23.00 24.40
N TYR A 530 6.52 23.87 23.46
CA TYR A 530 7.08 25.22 23.33
C TYR A 530 6.87 26.09 24.58
N PHE A 531 5.90 25.83 25.47
CA PHE A 531 5.74 26.61 26.70
C PHE A 531 6.32 25.93 27.95
N GLN A 532 6.93 24.75 27.83
CA GLN A 532 7.56 24.07 28.97
C GLN A 532 8.84 24.78 29.42
N GLN A 533 8.99 24.98 30.73
CA GLN A 533 10.07 25.78 31.33
C GLN A 533 11.48 25.31 30.94
N HIS A 534 11.72 24.00 30.83
CA HIS A 534 13.03 23.48 30.45
C HIS A 534 13.41 23.84 29.00
N HIS A 535 12.45 23.93 28.09
CA HIS A 535 12.67 24.36 26.72
C HIS A 535 12.80 25.88 26.60
N GLN A 536 12.17 26.65 27.50
CA GLN A 536 12.32 28.11 27.55
C GLN A 536 13.74 28.49 27.93
N ALA A 537 14.32 27.85 28.95
CA ALA A 537 15.70 28.08 29.35
C ALA A 537 16.71 27.74 28.23
N ALA A 538 16.49 26.63 27.52
CA ALA A 538 17.33 26.23 26.38
C ALA A 538 17.25 27.23 25.21
N ARG A 539 16.08 27.80 24.92
CA ARG A 539 15.92 28.84 23.88
C ARG A 539 16.56 30.16 24.27
N ILE A 540 16.39 30.60 25.52
CA ILE A 540 17.06 31.79 26.03
C ILE A 540 18.58 31.64 25.90
N LEU A 541 19.13 30.44 26.11
CA LEU A 541 20.54 30.12 25.90
C LEU A 541 20.97 30.11 24.42
N GLN A 542 20.13 29.61 23.50
CA GLN A 542 20.41 29.60 22.06
C GLN A 542 20.27 30.97 21.41
N ASP A 543 19.26 31.75 21.81
CA ASP A 543 18.98 33.09 21.31
C ASP A 543 19.81 34.16 22.03
N ALA A 544 20.57 33.78 23.07
CA ALA A 544 21.49 34.69 23.74
C ALA A 544 22.56 35.16 22.73
N PRO A 545 22.74 36.48 22.54
CA PRO A 545 23.78 36.98 21.66
C PRO A 545 25.14 36.51 22.19
N VAL A 546 25.96 35.95 21.29
CA VAL A 546 27.32 35.52 21.62
C VAL A 546 28.09 36.73 22.13
N ALA A 547 28.38 36.76 23.42
CA ALA A 547 29.14 37.84 24.02
C ALA A 547 30.55 37.85 23.44
N ILE A 548 30.85 38.83 22.58
CA ILE A 548 32.21 39.10 22.12
C ILE A 548 33.01 39.54 23.36
N PRO A 549 34.11 38.86 23.71
CA PRO A 549 34.88 39.23 24.90
C PRO A 549 35.42 40.65 24.73
N THR A 550 34.97 41.57 25.56
CA THR A 550 35.59 42.89 25.68
C THR A 550 36.99 42.69 26.25
N THR A 551 38.00 42.92 25.40
CA THR A 551 39.39 42.99 25.82
C THR A 551 39.52 44.01 26.95
N ARG A 552 39.85 43.53 28.15
CA ARG A 552 40.17 44.38 29.30
C ARG A 552 41.35 45.29 28.92
N SER A 553 41.07 46.56 28.66
CA SER A 553 42.12 47.57 28.65
C SER A 553 42.58 47.78 30.08
N THR A 554 43.81 47.36 30.36
CA THR A 554 44.57 47.71 31.56
C THR A 554 44.95 49.18 31.47
N THR A 555 44.21 50.04 32.14
CA THR A 555 44.67 51.38 32.51
C THR A 555 44.49 51.55 34.01
N GLU A 556 45.62 51.53 34.70
CA GLU A 556 45.74 51.88 36.12
C GLU A 556 45.14 53.27 36.39
N PRO A 557 44.40 53.47 37.49
CA PRO A 557 43.98 54.80 37.88
C PRO A 557 45.11 55.46 38.67
N ARG A 558 45.67 56.55 38.11
CA ARG A 558 46.41 57.54 38.90
C ARG A 558 45.47 58.21 39.90
N SER A 559 45.92 58.24 41.15
CA SER A 559 45.29 58.91 42.28
C SER A 559 45.10 60.41 42.03
N THR A 560 43.87 60.91 42.20
CA THR A 560 43.62 62.26 42.72
C THR A 560 42.38 62.26 43.61
N THR A 561 42.64 62.57 44.87
CA THR A 561 41.71 63.01 45.91
C THR A 561 40.80 64.15 45.44
N ASN A 562 39.48 64.03 45.65
CA ASN A 562 38.68 64.93 46.49
C ASN A 562 37.18 64.66 46.38
N GLY A 563 36.53 64.43 47.52
CA GLY A 563 35.37 65.25 47.89
C GLY A 563 33.96 64.66 47.84
N VAL A 564 33.47 64.28 49.04
CA VAL A 564 32.17 64.72 49.61
C VAL A 564 30.85 64.04 49.15
N ARG A 565 30.35 63.18 50.07
CA ARG A 565 28.98 63.06 50.63
C ARG A 565 27.75 62.71 49.75
N LYS A 566 27.09 61.64 50.25
CA LYS A 566 25.71 61.54 50.80
C LYS A 566 24.64 60.79 49.98
N ARG A 567 24.09 59.79 50.69
CA ARG A 567 22.67 59.41 50.89
C ARG A 567 21.95 58.55 49.83
N SER A 568 21.81 57.28 50.19
CA SER A 568 20.55 56.58 50.50
C SER A 568 19.25 57.14 49.88
N ARG A 569 18.55 56.30 49.10
CA ARG A 569 17.18 55.85 49.40
C ARG A 569 16.76 54.69 48.51
N SER A 570 16.46 53.57 49.17
CA SER A 570 15.43 52.60 48.82
C SER A 570 14.08 53.28 48.59
N VAL A 571 13.25 52.73 47.71
CA VAL A 571 11.82 52.40 47.93
C VAL A 571 11.36 51.57 46.72
N ASP A 572 10.84 50.38 47.05
CA ASP A 572 9.83 49.51 46.40
C ASP A 572 9.88 49.15 44.92
#